data_AF-A0A378U9I6-F1
#
_entry.id   AF-A0A378U9I6-F1
#
_cell.length_a   1.000
_cell.length_b   1.000
_cell.length_c   1.000
_cell.angle_alpha   90.00
_cell.angle_beta   90.00
_cell.angle_gamma   90.00
#
_symmetry.space_group_name_H-M   'P 1'
#
loop_
_entity.id
_entity.type
_entity.pdbx_description
1 polymer ?
#
loop_
_entity_poly.entity_id
_entity_poly.type
_entity_poly.pdbx_seq_one_letter_code
_entity_poly.pdbx_strand_id
1 'polypeptide(L)'
;MTDTAAARKARGAFFTPAQITDYLAQWAVRSAEERILEPSAGDAAFMVAATRRLQQLGVKHPELDGIEIHRSSATTARRRVTEAGGRAQIRTADFFAVEPRAEYTAVIGNPPYIRYQDFRGATRAQSRRAALKAGVTLSGLASSWAAFTVHAALFLKLGGRLALVLPAELLSVNYAAAVRKFLFDRFASVELVMFDEQVFPEAEADVVLLLADGYGGGPSDHAVIHRARNASALTSELAQRRWSPRDPADKWVSGLIGNAPVDALHGLHTDGQFTMLESWGDTTLGMVTGNNGFFALSPDRVRELGLRPTDLLPLSPPGSAHLRGLTLSAEQLAKLGEEGRSIYLFRPAGQPSAAARRYIDAGHAAGVHLAYKCRVRRPWYQVPLVNPADLLLTCMNADTPRLITNRAKAHHLNSVHGVYLREEVRTLGRDLLGLAALNSVTVLHAEIVGRSYGGGILKIEPREADRWLVPSPDLVEARADVLRSVRRRVGALLERGKLLDATSAVDEALGLPAKIALEPVRLARDSLATRRTVRSRRAR
;
A
#
# COMPACT_ATOMS: atom_id res chain seq x y z
N MET A 1 -4.36 15.24 34.99
CA MET A 1 -5.24 15.52 33.84
C MET A 1 -5.77 14.20 33.32
N THR A 2 -7.10 14.08 33.20
CA THR A 2 -7.81 12.90 32.72
C THR A 2 -7.52 12.64 31.25
N ASP A 3 -7.19 11.39 30.91
CA ASP A 3 -6.83 10.98 29.57
C ASP A 3 -8.09 10.86 28.69
N THR A 4 -8.31 11.82 27.77
CA THR A 4 -9.49 11.84 26.90
C THR A 4 -9.33 10.91 25.70
N ALA A 5 -10.43 10.41 25.12
CA ALA A 5 -10.39 9.56 23.92
C ALA A 5 -9.67 10.23 22.73
N ALA A 6 -9.81 11.55 22.57
CA ALA A 6 -9.09 12.32 21.56
C ALA A 6 -7.57 12.35 21.83
N ALA A 7 -7.15 12.49 23.08
CA ALA A 7 -5.74 12.42 23.46
C ALA A 7 -5.16 11.00 23.24
N ARG A 8 -5.94 9.94 23.49
CA ARG A 8 -5.55 8.55 23.19
C ARG A 8 -5.38 8.30 21.69
N LYS A 9 -6.34 8.76 20.87
CA LYS A 9 -6.29 8.67 19.41
C LYS A 9 -5.08 9.42 18.83
N ALA A 10 -4.80 10.62 19.33
CA ALA A 10 -3.63 11.42 18.90
C ALA A 10 -2.28 10.74 19.20
N ARG A 11 -2.25 9.81 20.16
CA ARG A 11 -1.04 9.05 20.55
C ARG A 11 -0.97 7.67 19.90
N GLY A 12 -1.97 7.28 19.11
CA GLY A 12 -2.06 5.98 18.47
C GLY A 12 -2.27 4.81 19.44
N ALA A 13 -2.82 5.06 20.64
CA ALA A 13 -3.12 4.03 21.63
C ALA A 13 -4.53 3.47 21.40
N PHE A 14 -4.62 2.17 21.07
CA PHE A 14 -5.89 1.46 20.88
C PHE A 14 -6.05 0.36 21.92
N PHE A 15 -7.24 0.22 22.49
CA PHE A 15 -7.54 -0.87 23.40
C PHE A 15 -7.53 -2.19 22.63
N THR A 16 -6.66 -3.12 23.06
CA THR A 16 -6.54 -4.44 22.41
C THR A 16 -7.53 -5.41 23.03
N PRO A 17 -8.42 -6.04 22.23
CA PRO A 17 -9.36 -7.05 22.71
C PRO A 17 -8.67 -8.19 23.47
N ALA A 18 -9.31 -8.69 24.53
CA ALA A 18 -8.77 -9.73 25.38
C ALA A 18 -8.39 -11.00 24.60
N GLN A 19 -9.20 -11.38 23.61
CA GLN A 19 -8.95 -12.53 22.75
C GLN A 19 -7.59 -12.42 22.01
N ILE A 20 -7.19 -11.22 21.60
CA ILE A 20 -5.91 -10.98 20.93
C ILE A 20 -4.76 -11.01 21.96
N THR A 21 -4.93 -10.36 23.11
CA THR A 21 -3.89 -10.36 24.15
C THR A 21 -3.62 -11.75 24.70
N ASP A 22 -4.69 -12.52 24.93
CA ASP A 22 -4.61 -13.88 25.45
C ASP A 22 -3.98 -14.83 24.42
N TYR A 23 -4.36 -14.73 23.14
CA TYR A 23 -3.75 -15.51 22.05
C TYR A 23 -2.24 -15.24 21.93
N LEU A 24 -1.82 -13.96 21.93
CA LEU A 24 -0.41 -13.61 21.83
C LEU A 24 0.40 -14.02 23.08
N ALA A 25 -0.18 -13.87 24.27
CA ALA A 25 0.45 -14.34 25.50
C ALA A 25 0.59 -15.87 25.52
N GLN A 26 -0.43 -16.61 25.07
CA GLN A 26 -0.40 -18.07 25.02
C GLN A 26 0.67 -18.60 24.05
N TRP A 27 0.83 -17.96 22.89
CA TRP A 27 1.86 -18.35 21.91
C TRP A 27 3.28 -18.00 22.39
N ALA A 28 3.45 -16.82 22.99
CA ALA A 28 4.77 -16.30 23.37
C ALA A 28 5.32 -16.88 24.68
N VAL A 29 4.46 -17.21 25.65
CA VAL A 29 4.85 -17.65 27.01
C VAL A 29 4.66 -19.16 27.13
N ARG A 30 5.78 -19.89 27.05
CA ARG A 30 5.78 -21.35 26.89
C ARG A 30 6.13 -22.10 28.18
N SER A 31 6.88 -21.48 29.09
CA SER A 31 7.25 -22.08 30.38
C SER A 31 7.19 -21.08 31.54
N ALA A 32 7.50 -21.54 32.75
CA ALA A 32 7.48 -20.73 33.97
C ALA A 32 8.68 -19.78 34.09
N GLU A 33 9.77 -20.03 33.35
CA GLU A 33 11.05 -19.33 33.42
C GLU A 33 11.14 -18.13 32.45
N GLU A 34 10.04 -17.82 31.76
CA GLU A 34 10.00 -16.78 30.74
C GLU A 34 10.20 -15.38 31.33
N ARG A 35 11.08 -14.59 30.71
CA ARG A 35 11.24 -13.15 30.98
C ARG A 35 10.52 -12.35 29.91
N ILE A 36 9.51 -11.59 30.32
CA ILE A 36 8.57 -10.92 29.42
C ILE A 36 8.72 -9.40 29.49
N LEU A 37 8.77 -8.76 28.33
CA LEU A 37 8.73 -7.30 28.18
C LEU A 37 7.49 -6.86 27.38
N GLU A 38 6.73 -5.90 27.92
CA GLU A 38 5.78 -5.08 27.15
C GLU A 38 6.34 -3.66 26.92
N PRO A 39 6.86 -3.35 25.72
CA PRO A 39 7.64 -2.13 25.46
C PRO A 39 6.78 -0.85 25.30
N SER A 40 5.46 -0.99 25.28
CA SER A 40 4.48 0.11 25.21
C SER A 40 3.24 -0.26 26.02
N ALA A 41 3.41 -0.34 27.34
CA ALA A 41 2.48 -1.03 28.22
C ALA A 41 1.07 -0.44 28.22
N GLY A 42 0.89 0.87 27.99
CA GLY A 42 -0.44 1.49 28.02
C GLY A 42 -1.18 1.18 29.33
N ASP A 43 -2.35 0.55 29.23
CA ASP A 43 -3.12 0.06 30.38
C ASP A 43 -2.82 -1.42 30.74
N ALA A 44 -1.69 -1.98 30.32
CA ALA A 44 -1.19 -3.33 30.61
C ALA A 44 -2.08 -4.50 30.14
N ALA A 45 -2.76 -4.36 29.01
CA ALA A 45 -3.62 -5.44 28.50
C ALA A 45 -2.80 -6.72 28.22
N PHE A 46 -1.61 -6.61 27.64
CA PHE A 46 -0.74 -7.77 27.40
C PHE A 46 -0.04 -8.26 28.68
N MET A 47 0.44 -7.36 29.55
CA MET A 47 1.01 -7.80 30.84
C MET A 47 0.00 -8.61 31.67
N VAL A 48 -1.27 -8.21 31.68
CA VAL A 48 -2.34 -8.95 32.39
C VAL A 48 -2.56 -10.34 31.77
N ALA A 49 -2.63 -10.44 30.44
CA ALA A 49 -2.75 -11.73 29.76
C ALA A 49 -1.55 -12.66 30.03
N ALA A 50 -0.33 -12.11 29.97
CA ALA A 50 0.90 -12.82 30.29
C ALA A 50 0.98 -13.26 31.76
N THR A 51 0.49 -12.43 32.70
CA THR A 51 0.38 -12.79 34.12
C THR A 51 -0.48 -14.04 34.30
N ARG A 52 -1.67 -14.06 33.70
CA ARG A 52 -2.58 -15.21 33.75
C ARG A 52 -1.95 -16.45 33.13
N ARG A 53 -1.24 -16.30 32.00
CA ARG A 53 -0.55 -17.41 31.34
C ARG A 53 0.58 -17.99 32.20
N LEU A 54 1.38 -17.15 32.84
CA LEU A 54 2.42 -17.61 33.76
C LEU A 54 1.84 -18.32 35.00
N GLN A 55 0.72 -17.83 35.53
CA GLN A 55 -0.01 -18.51 36.62
C GLN A 55 -0.52 -19.89 36.20
N GLN A 56 -1.06 -20.04 34.98
CA GLN A 56 -1.45 -21.34 34.42
C GLN A 56 -0.26 -22.30 34.28
N LEU A 57 0.95 -21.77 34.08
CA LEU A 57 2.20 -22.52 34.02
C LEU A 57 2.84 -22.75 35.41
N GLY A 58 2.15 -22.37 36.50
CA GLY A 58 2.57 -22.66 37.87
C GLY A 58 3.28 -21.53 38.60
N VAL A 59 3.45 -20.35 37.99
CA VAL A 59 4.10 -19.20 38.63
C VAL A 59 3.12 -18.47 39.56
N LYS A 60 3.32 -18.57 40.88
CA LYS A 60 2.41 -17.96 41.88
C LYS A 60 2.33 -16.44 41.78
N HIS A 61 3.47 -15.78 41.60
CA HIS A 61 3.57 -14.32 41.53
C HIS A 61 4.43 -13.92 40.33
N PRO A 62 3.86 -13.90 39.11
CA PRO A 62 4.60 -13.52 37.91
C PRO A 62 5.18 -12.12 38.02
N GLU A 63 6.44 -11.94 37.63
CA GLU A 63 7.07 -10.63 37.50
C GLU A 63 7.27 -10.31 36.02
N LEU A 64 6.81 -9.13 35.59
CA LEU A 64 6.86 -8.69 34.20
C LEU A 64 7.45 -7.29 34.09
N ASP A 65 8.20 -7.05 33.02
CA ASP A 65 8.79 -5.74 32.76
C ASP A 65 7.96 -4.99 31.71
N GLY A 66 7.84 -3.67 31.90
CA GLY A 66 7.09 -2.82 30.98
C GLY A 66 7.75 -1.47 30.77
N ILE A 67 7.49 -0.85 29.62
CA ILE A 67 7.90 0.52 29.35
C ILE A 67 6.67 1.31 28.92
N GLU A 68 6.47 2.49 29.51
CA GLU A 68 5.32 3.34 29.22
C GLU A 68 5.75 4.81 29.27
N ILE A 69 5.42 5.58 28.24
CA ILE A 69 5.86 6.98 28.14
C ILE A 69 5.12 7.89 29.13
N HIS A 70 3.88 7.55 29.51
CA HIS A 70 3.04 8.34 30.40
C HIS A 70 2.95 7.76 31.82
N ARG A 71 3.35 8.57 32.80
CA ARG A 71 3.32 8.19 34.22
C ARG A 71 1.94 7.71 34.71
N SER A 72 0.85 8.33 34.25
CA SER A 72 -0.51 7.93 34.65
C SER A 72 -0.88 6.53 34.15
N SER A 73 -0.59 6.23 32.88
CA SER A 73 -0.80 4.91 32.29
C SER A 73 0.08 3.87 32.97
N ALA A 74 1.34 4.19 33.26
CA ALA A 74 2.24 3.32 34.02
C ALA A 74 1.68 2.98 35.42
N THR A 75 1.06 3.94 36.12
CA THR A 75 0.40 3.68 37.41
C THR A 75 -0.81 2.76 37.26
N THR A 76 -1.67 3.00 36.27
CA THR A 76 -2.82 2.12 35.97
C THR A 76 -2.37 0.71 35.60
N ALA A 77 -1.35 0.59 34.77
CA ALA A 77 -0.75 -0.66 34.34
C ALA A 77 -0.24 -1.50 35.53
N ARG A 78 0.52 -0.88 36.45
CA ARG A 78 0.98 -1.58 37.68
C ARG A 78 -0.19 -2.11 38.49
N ARG A 79 -1.22 -1.28 38.72
CA ARG A 79 -2.42 -1.68 39.47
C ARG A 79 -3.12 -2.88 38.83
N ARG A 80 -3.35 -2.85 37.51
CA ARG A 80 -4.04 -3.93 36.79
C ARG A 80 -3.27 -5.26 36.82
N VAL A 81 -1.94 -5.21 36.76
CA VAL A 81 -1.10 -6.42 36.91
C VAL A 81 -1.17 -6.96 38.34
N THR A 82 -1.15 -6.10 39.36
CA THR A 82 -1.35 -6.50 40.77
C THR A 82 -2.72 -7.13 40.98
N GLU A 83 -3.79 -6.55 40.43
CA GLU A 83 -5.16 -7.09 40.49
C GLU A 83 -5.26 -8.47 39.80
N ALA A 84 -4.44 -8.73 38.78
CA ALA A 84 -4.32 -10.03 38.13
C ALA A 84 -3.42 -11.03 38.90
N GLY A 85 -2.84 -10.64 40.03
CA GLY A 85 -1.99 -11.49 40.88
C GLY A 85 -0.51 -11.52 40.50
N GLY A 86 -0.04 -10.60 39.67
CA GLY A 86 1.36 -10.43 39.28
C GLY A 86 2.03 -9.20 39.91
N ARG A 87 3.27 -8.94 39.50
CA ARG A 87 4.03 -7.72 39.80
C ARG A 87 4.59 -7.14 38.51
N ALA A 88 4.46 -5.83 38.33
CA ALA A 88 4.94 -5.15 37.12
C ALA A 88 6.06 -4.14 37.45
N GLN A 89 7.22 -4.33 36.85
CA GLN A 89 8.30 -3.35 36.86
C GLN A 89 8.19 -2.45 35.63
N ILE A 90 7.45 -1.35 35.77
CA ILE A 90 7.22 -0.42 34.65
C ILE A 90 8.18 0.77 34.72
N ARG A 91 8.99 0.94 33.68
CA ARG A 91 9.84 2.12 33.50
C ARG A 91 9.06 3.21 32.75
N THR A 92 8.96 4.39 33.34
CA THR A 92 8.35 5.54 32.66
C THR A 92 9.36 6.25 31.76
N ALA A 93 9.32 5.98 30.46
CA ALA A 93 10.29 6.50 29.49
C ALA A 93 9.76 6.38 28.05
N ASP A 94 10.32 7.17 27.13
CA ASP A 94 10.22 6.87 25.69
C ASP A 94 11.00 5.57 25.41
N PHE A 95 10.33 4.59 24.81
CA PHE A 95 10.92 3.28 24.49
C PHE A 95 12.17 3.40 23.60
N PHE A 96 12.18 4.33 22.65
CA PHE A 96 13.35 4.56 21.79
C PHE A 96 14.53 5.20 22.52
N ALA A 97 14.34 5.65 23.78
CA ALA A 97 15.39 6.14 24.66
C ALA A 97 16.00 5.06 25.55
N VAL A 98 15.35 3.89 25.63
CA VAL A 98 15.83 2.78 26.44
C VAL A 98 16.83 1.98 25.61
N GLU A 99 18.05 1.84 26.12
CA GLU A 99 19.08 1.02 25.50
C GLU A 99 18.68 -0.46 25.57
N PRO A 100 18.69 -1.20 24.44
CA PRO A 100 18.29 -2.59 24.43
C PRO A 100 19.32 -3.44 25.15
N ARG A 101 18.82 -4.36 25.98
CA ARG A 101 19.59 -5.44 26.60
C ARG A 101 18.92 -6.76 26.25
N ALA A 102 19.69 -7.69 25.70
CA ALA A 102 19.23 -9.00 25.27
C ALA A 102 18.95 -9.91 26.49
N GLU A 103 17.87 -9.61 27.21
CA GLU A 103 17.55 -10.24 28.50
C GLU A 103 16.23 -11.01 28.50
N TYR A 104 15.36 -10.70 27.54
CA TYR A 104 14.00 -11.20 27.48
C TYR A 104 13.88 -12.43 26.58
N THR A 105 13.05 -13.37 26.99
CA THR A 105 12.71 -14.54 26.18
C THR A 105 11.48 -14.27 25.32
N ALA A 106 10.62 -13.33 25.73
CA ALA A 106 9.49 -12.86 24.94
C ALA A 106 9.29 -11.34 25.04
N VAL A 107 9.00 -10.72 23.90
CA VAL A 107 8.51 -9.34 23.82
C VAL A 107 7.12 -9.37 23.20
N ILE A 108 6.13 -8.84 23.90
CA ILE A 108 4.72 -8.86 23.49
C ILE A 108 4.15 -7.44 23.51
N GLY A 109 3.19 -7.12 22.62
CA GLY A 109 2.48 -5.84 22.73
C GLY A 109 1.83 -5.32 21.45
N ASN A 110 1.37 -4.07 21.53
CA ASN A 110 0.80 -3.33 20.40
C ASN A 110 1.54 -1.99 20.25
N PRO A 111 2.52 -1.89 19.32
CA PRO A 111 3.26 -0.66 19.07
C PRO A 111 2.35 0.52 18.69
N PRO A 112 2.74 1.78 18.97
CA PRO A 112 1.96 2.94 18.56
C PRO A 112 2.02 3.17 17.03
N TYR A 113 0.88 3.51 16.41
CA TYR A 113 0.74 3.71 14.95
C TYR A 113 0.72 5.19 14.55
N ILE A 114 1.80 5.93 14.84
CA ILE A 114 1.89 7.36 14.53
C ILE A 114 2.32 7.53 13.07
N ARG A 115 1.53 8.26 12.28
CA ARG A 115 1.83 8.53 10.86
C ARG A 115 3.03 9.47 10.72
N TYR A 116 3.77 9.35 9.62
CA TYR A 116 4.99 10.16 9.37
C TYR A 116 4.75 11.68 9.37
N GLN A 117 3.51 12.13 9.10
CA GLN A 117 3.14 13.54 9.08
C GLN A 117 3.14 14.14 10.48
N ASP A 118 2.79 13.32 11.49
CA ASP A 118 2.71 13.69 12.90
C ASP A 118 3.97 13.28 13.66
N PHE A 119 4.75 12.35 13.09
CA PHE A 119 6.01 11.88 13.61
C PHE A 119 7.20 12.73 13.09
N ARG A 120 7.45 13.87 13.75
CA ARG A 120 8.49 14.85 13.37
C ARG A 120 9.55 15.07 14.46
N GLY A 121 10.63 15.75 14.09
CA GLY A 121 11.63 16.23 15.04
C GLY A 121 12.47 15.14 15.68
N ALA A 122 12.84 15.34 16.96
CA ALA A 122 13.80 14.50 17.69
C ALA A 122 13.33 13.04 17.84
N THR A 123 12.05 12.80 18.13
CA THR A 123 11.49 11.45 18.31
C THR A 123 11.65 10.60 17.05
N ARG A 124 11.53 11.20 15.86
CA ARG A 124 11.77 10.51 14.59
C ARG A 124 13.22 10.20 14.32
N ALA A 125 14.13 11.13 14.65
CA ALA A 125 15.56 10.85 14.55
C ALA A 125 15.96 9.70 15.48
N GLN A 126 15.38 9.69 16.68
CA GLN A 126 15.63 8.68 17.70
C GLN A 126 15.15 7.28 17.30
N SER A 127 13.93 7.14 16.78
CA SER A 127 13.43 5.83 16.35
C SER A 127 14.21 5.28 15.15
N ARG A 128 14.64 6.14 14.21
CA ARG A 128 15.53 5.72 13.11
C ARG A 128 16.89 5.26 13.62
N ARG A 129 17.46 5.95 14.61
CA ARG A 129 18.71 5.54 15.26
C ARG A 129 18.54 4.20 15.98
N ALA A 130 17.42 3.98 16.65
CA ALA A 130 17.10 2.72 17.30
C ALA A 130 17.02 1.55 16.30
N ALA A 131 16.30 1.72 15.19
CA ALA A 131 16.25 0.72 14.12
C ALA A 131 17.62 0.47 13.46
N LEU A 132 18.42 1.52 13.29
CA LEU A 132 19.76 1.43 12.69
C LEU A 132 20.72 0.58 13.54
N LYS A 133 20.56 0.56 14.88
CA LYS A 133 21.34 -0.35 15.75
C LYS A 133 21.12 -1.82 15.43
N ALA A 134 19.97 -2.18 14.85
CA ALA A 134 19.69 -3.52 14.36
C ALA A 134 20.14 -3.76 12.90
N GLY A 135 20.76 -2.77 12.26
CA GLY A 135 21.13 -2.79 10.84
C GLY A 135 19.99 -2.40 9.89
N VAL A 136 18.86 -1.88 10.39
CA VAL A 136 17.69 -1.57 9.57
C VAL A 136 17.62 -0.07 9.26
N THR A 137 17.76 0.28 7.98
CA THR A 137 17.62 1.67 7.53
C THR A 137 16.18 1.97 7.14
N LEU A 138 15.50 2.82 7.93
CA LEU A 138 14.12 3.24 7.67
C LEU A 138 14.06 4.59 6.94
N SER A 139 13.15 4.67 5.96
CA SER A 139 12.87 5.89 5.23
C SER A 139 12.17 6.94 6.11
N GLY A 140 12.17 8.18 5.66
CA GLY A 140 11.45 9.25 6.33
C GLY A 140 9.92 9.14 6.33
N LEU A 141 9.37 8.22 5.54
CA LEU A 141 7.93 8.00 5.42
C LEU A 141 7.44 6.88 6.36
N ALA A 142 8.34 6.22 7.09
CA ALA A 142 8.00 5.12 7.97
C ALA A 142 7.17 5.59 9.18
N SER A 143 6.10 4.85 9.47
CA SER A 143 5.36 5.00 10.72
C SER A 143 6.18 4.46 11.91
N SER A 144 5.87 4.92 13.12
CA SER A 144 6.58 4.55 14.35
C SER A 144 6.64 3.04 14.62
N TRP A 145 5.60 2.29 14.25
CA TRP A 145 5.55 0.83 14.47
C TRP A 145 6.74 0.11 13.83
N ALA A 146 7.24 0.58 12.67
CA ALA A 146 8.32 -0.07 11.93
C ALA A 146 9.63 -0.05 12.73
N ALA A 147 10.00 1.12 13.26
CA ALA A 147 11.17 1.25 14.12
C ALA A 147 10.97 0.53 15.44
N PHE A 148 9.74 0.57 15.97
CA PHE A 148 9.39 -0.06 17.23
C PHE A 148 9.55 -1.58 17.18
N THR A 149 9.05 -2.24 16.13
CA THR A 149 9.20 -3.69 15.91
C THR A 149 10.66 -4.11 15.89
N VAL A 150 11.49 -3.36 15.15
CA VAL A 150 12.93 -3.66 15.03
C VAL A 150 13.65 -3.44 16.37
N HIS A 151 13.37 -2.33 17.06
CA HIS A 151 13.97 -2.02 18.36
C HIS A 151 13.55 -3.02 19.43
N ALA A 152 12.28 -3.45 19.44
CA ALA A 152 11.75 -4.47 20.33
C ALA A 152 12.51 -5.81 20.21
N ALA A 153 12.87 -6.22 19.00
CA ALA A 153 13.63 -7.45 18.78
C ALA A 153 15.04 -7.40 19.42
N LEU A 154 15.65 -6.22 19.58
CA LEU A 154 16.98 -6.09 20.20
C LEU A 154 16.98 -6.39 21.71
N PHE A 155 15.82 -6.43 22.35
CA PHE A 155 15.69 -6.81 23.76
C PHE A 155 15.63 -8.33 23.96
N LEU A 156 15.49 -9.10 22.87
CA LEU A 156 15.41 -10.55 22.94
C LEU A 156 16.80 -11.19 23.10
N LYS A 157 16.85 -12.23 23.94
CA LYS A 157 17.91 -13.23 23.93
C LYS A 157 17.87 -14.03 22.63
N LEU A 158 18.97 -14.72 22.32
CA LEU A 158 18.98 -15.75 21.28
C LEU A 158 17.91 -16.81 21.58
N GLY A 159 17.15 -17.21 20.57
CA GLY A 159 15.99 -18.10 20.71
C GLY A 159 14.71 -17.40 21.18
N GLY A 160 14.75 -16.08 21.45
CA GLY A 160 13.59 -15.33 21.95
C GLY A 160 12.48 -15.11 20.91
N ARG A 161 11.31 -14.68 21.40
CA ARG A 161 10.08 -14.53 20.62
C ARG A 161 9.54 -13.11 20.62
N LEU A 162 9.00 -12.69 19.47
CA LEU A 162 8.35 -11.40 19.28
C LEU A 162 6.88 -11.64 18.87
N ALA A 163 5.93 -11.18 19.69
CA ALA A 163 4.50 -11.31 19.42
C ALA A 163 3.82 -9.94 19.44
N LEU A 164 3.52 -9.37 18.26
CA LEU A 164 3.06 -7.99 18.14
C LEU A 164 1.76 -7.86 17.35
N VAL A 165 0.92 -6.90 17.73
CA VAL A 165 -0.17 -6.40 16.88
C VAL A 165 0.39 -5.30 15.99
N LEU A 166 0.43 -5.51 14.67
CA LEU A 166 0.97 -4.57 13.70
C LEU A 166 -0.10 -4.13 12.70
N PRO A 167 0.04 -2.95 12.07
CA PRO A 167 -0.87 -2.58 11.00
C PRO A 167 -0.62 -3.44 9.76
N ALA A 168 -1.68 -3.71 8.98
CA ALA A 168 -1.61 -4.42 7.70
C ALA A 168 -0.73 -3.72 6.65
N GLU A 169 -0.31 -2.48 6.94
CA GLU A 169 0.77 -1.80 6.22
C GLU A 169 2.02 -2.68 6.07
N LEU A 170 2.36 -3.52 7.06
CA LEU A 170 3.47 -4.49 6.98
C LEU A 170 3.45 -5.28 5.67
N LEU A 171 2.25 -5.67 5.19
CA LEU A 171 2.10 -6.52 4.02
C LEU A 171 2.44 -5.81 2.70
N SER A 172 2.26 -4.49 2.61
CA SER A 172 2.16 -3.81 1.30
C SER A 172 2.88 -2.47 1.18
N VAL A 173 3.23 -1.78 2.28
CA VAL A 173 3.88 -0.46 2.17
C VAL A 173 5.37 -0.59 1.89
N ASN A 174 5.88 0.28 1.03
CA ASN A 174 7.27 0.18 0.56
C ASN A 174 8.30 0.43 1.67
N TYR A 175 8.01 1.28 2.65
CA TYR A 175 8.96 1.53 3.74
C TYR A 175 9.12 0.32 4.67
N ALA A 176 8.17 -0.62 4.68
CA ALA A 176 8.23 -1.83 5.49
C ALA A 176 9.15 -2.90 4.89
N ALA A 177 9.66 -2.72 3.65
CA ALA A 177 10.56 -3.67 3.00
C ALA A 177 11.76 -4.07 3.90
N ALA A 178 12.39 -3.09 4.54
CA ALA A 178 13.52 -3.34 5.44
C ALA A 178 13.11 -4.07 6.73
N VAL A 179 11.89 -3.85 7.24
CA VAL A 179 11.36 -4.56 8.41
C VAL A 179 11.04 -6.01 8.06
N ARG A 180 10.40 -6.25 6.91
CA ARG A 180 10.09 -7.59 6.42
C ARG A 180 11.35 -8.43 6.23
N LYS A 181 12.36 -7.85 5.57
CA LYS A 181 13.67 -8.49 5.41
C LYS A 181 14.31 -8.79 6.77
N PHE A 182 14.29 -7.83 7.69
CA PHE A 182 14.81 -8.01 9.03
C PHE A 182 14.17 -9.18 9.77
N LEU A 183 12.83 -9.33 9.69
CA LEU A 183 12.12 -10.44 10.33
C LEU A 183 12.59 -11.79 9.81
N PHE A 184 12.69 -11.96 8.48
CA PHE A 184 13.19 -13.19 7.88
C PHE A 184 14.67 -13.44 8.19
N ASP A 185 15.52 -12.40 8.15
CA ASP A 185 16.96 -12.54 8.39
C ASP A 185 17.28 -12.91 9.85
N ARG A 186 16.42 -12.54 10.81
CA ARG A 186 16.73 -12.64 12.24
C ARG A 186 15.96 -13.71 12.98
N PHE A 187 14.82 -14.17 12.50
CA PHE A 187 14.01 -15.17 13.18
C PHE A 187 14.04 -16.49 12.42
N ALA A 188 14.06 -17.60 13.17
CA ALA A 188 14.00 -18.95 12.62
C ALA A 188 12.60 -19.26 12.04
N SER A 189 11.56 -18.64 12.59
CA SER A 189 10.18 -18.74 12.10
C SER A 189 9.48 -17.39 12.14
N VAL A 190 8.68 -17.12 11.12
CA VAL A 190 7.80 -15.95 11.03
C VAL A 190 6.40 -16.44 10.70
N GLU A 191 5.42 -16.03 11.49
CA GLU A 191 4.01 -16.35 11.25
C GLU A 191 3.17 -15.08 11.34
N LEU A 192 2.10 -15.04 10.55
CA LEU A 192 1.18 -13.93 10.51
C LEU A 192 -0.24 -14.43 10.69
N VAL A 193 -0.96 -13.84 11.65
CA VAL A 193 -2.41 -14.06 11.77
C VAL A 193 -3.14 -12.87 11.18
N MET A 194 -4.02 -13.15 10.23
CA MET A 194 -4.78 -12.14 9.53
C MET A 194 -6.26 -12.35 9.74
N PHE A 195 -6.99 -11.24 9.74
CA PHE A 195 -8.43 -11.23 9.95
C PHE A 195 -9.18 -10.91 8.66
N ASP A 196 -10.26 -11.64 8.41
CA ASP A 196 -11.20 -11.33 7.32
C ASP A 196 -12.16 -10.19 7.69
N GLU A 197 -12.40 -10.00 9.00
CA GLU A 197 -13.20 -8.91 9.57
C GLU A 197 -12.34 -7.99 10.44
N GLN A 198 -12.72 -6.71 10.53
CA GLN A 198 -12.05 -5.74 11.39
C GLN A 198 -12.20 -6.14 12.86
N VAL A 199 -11.07 -6.24 13.58
CA VAL A 199 -11.04 -6.69 14.99
C VAL A 199 -10.95 -5.54 16.00
N PHE A 200 -10.68 -4.32 15.53
CA PHE A 200 -10.65 -3.10 16.34
C PHE A 200 -11.75 -2.15 15.87
N PRO A 201 -12.88 -2.01 16.59
CA PRO A 201 -14.01 -1.18 16.17
C PRO A 201 -13.64 0.30 15.98
N GLU A 202 -12.70 0.81 16.78
CA GLU A 202 -12.29 2.23 16.78
C GLU A 202 -11.07 2.52 15.89
N ALA A 203 -10.44 1.49 15.31
CA ALA A 203 -9.25 1.68 14.49
C ALA A 203 -9.60 2.04 13.04
N GLU A 204 -8.86 2.95 12.44
CA GLU A 204 -8.95 3.24 11.00
C GLU A 204 -8.11 2.29 10.14
N ALA A 205 -7.31 1.43 10.77
CA ALA A 205 -6.34 0.57 10.11
C ALA A 205 -6.60 -0.91 10.40
N ASP A 206 -6.54 -1.73 9.35
CA ASP A 206 -6.48 -3.18 9.48
C ASP A 206 -5.20 -3.59 10.23
N VAL A 207 -5.28 -4.70 10.96
CA VAL A 207 -4.15 -5.24 11.74
C VAL A 207 -3.81 -6.66 11.31
N VAL A 208 -2.59 -7.06 11.67
CA VAL A 208 -2.03 -8.40 11.54
C VAL A 208 -1.33 -8.72 12.86
N LEU A 209 -1.46 -9.95 13.33
CA LEU A 209 -0.64 -10.42 14.44
C LEU A 209 0.65 -11.00 13.87
N LEU A 210 1.79 -10.47 14.30
CA LEU A 210 3.12 -11.00 14.00
C LEU A 210 3.52 -11.96 15.12
N LEU A 211 3.91 -13.17 14.76
CA LEU A 211 4.50 -14.17 15.65
C LEU A 211 5.88 -14.54 15.07
N ALA A 212 6.97 -14.04 15.66
CA ALA A 212 8.32 -14.35 15.19
C ALA A 212 9.11 -15.08 16.28
N ASP A 213 9.64 -16.26 15.95
CA ASP A 213 10.28 -17.18 16.89
C ASP A 213 11.74 -17.46 16.53
N GLY A 214 12.54 -17.79 17.53
CA GLY A 214 13.95 -18.13 17.36
C GLY A 214 14.79 -16.93 16.92
N TYR A 215 14.71 -15.81 17.65
CA TYR A 215 15.56 -14.65 17.38
C TYR A 215 17.06 -15.02 17.37
N GLY A 216 17.79 -14.58 16.34
CA GLY A 216 19.17 -14.97 16.05
C GLY A 216 19.34 -16.34 15.38
N GLY A 217 18.25 -17.09 15.17
CA GLY A 217 18.26 -18.42 14.50
C GLY A 217 17.84 -18.39 13.03
N GLY A 218 17.65 -17.21 12.44
CA GLY A 218 17.39 -17.05 11.01
C GLY A 218 18.64 -17.32 10.13
N PRO A 219 18.52 -17.21 8.79
CA PRO A 219 17.34 -16.74 8.08
C PRO A 219 16.25 -17.81 7.94
N SER A 220 14.98 -17.41 8.02
CA SER A 220 13.86 -18.24 7.55
C SER A 220 13.70 -18.12 6.02
N ASP A 221 13.24 -19.18 5.37
CA ASP A 221 12.88 -19.23 3.94
C ASP A 221 11.36 -19.15 3.69
N HIS A 222 10.57 -19.13 4.76
CA HIS A 222 9.11 -19.15 4.70
C HIS A 222 8.46 -18.41 5.87
N ALA A 223 7.19 -18.10 5.69
CA ALA A 223 6.29 -17.72 6.76
C ALA A 223 5.03 -18.59 6.75
N VAL A 224 4.41 -18.74 7.92
CA VAL A 224 3.09 -19.38 8.06
C VAL A 224 2.02 -18.32 8.14
N ILE A 225 1.04 -18.39 7.25
CA ILE A 225 -0.07 -17.45 7.18
C ILE A 225 -1.31 -18.13 7.76
N HIS A 226 -1.76 -17.63 8.91
CA HIS A 226 -2.97 -18.04 9.58
C HIS A 226 -4.13 -17.13 9.20
N ARG A 227 -5.31 -17.73 8.99
CA ARG A 227 -6.52 -16.99 8.68
C ARG A 227 -7.54 -17.17 9.78
N ALA A 228 -7.90 -16.06 10.41
CA ALA A 228 -9.00 -15.97 11.36
C ALA A 228 -10.12 -15.14 10.74
N ARG A 229 -11.38 -15.49 11.03
CA ARG A 229 -12.50 -14.64 10.62
C ARG A 229 -12.49 -13.31 11.37
N ASN A 230 -12.36 -13.39 12.69
CA ASN A 230 -12.32 -12.26 13.62
C ASN A 230 -11.59 -12.69 14.92
N ALA A 231 -11.54 -11.81 15.92
CA ALA A 231 -10.84 -12.07 17.18
C ALA A 231 -11.40 -13.30 17.93
N SER A 232 -12.70 -13.59 17.82
CA SER A 232 -13.32 -14.74 18.48
C SER A 232 -12.90 -16.08 17.87
N ALA A 233 -12.41 -16.08 16.62
CA ALA A 233 -11.93 -17.30 15.96
C ALA A 233 -10.53 -17.75 16.43
N LEU A 234 -9.81 -16.91 17.19
CA LEU A 234 -8.45 -17.21 17.67
C LEU A 234 -8.37 -18.37 18.67
N THR A 235 -9.50 -18.79 19.24
CA THR A 235 -9.56 -19.93 20.17
C THR A 235 -9.70 -21.29 19.46
N SER A 236 -9.85 -21.28 18.13
CA SER A 236 -10.00 -22.48 17.31
C SER A 236 -8.75 -22.74 16.48
N GLU A 237 -8.61 -23.97 15.96
CA GLU A 237 -7.58 -24.26 14.98
C GLU A 237 -7.76 -23.37 13.74
N LEU A 238 -6.73 -22.59 13.42
CA LEU A 238 -6.75 -21.66 12.30
C LEU A 238 -6.30 -22.35 11.03
N ALA A 239 -6.98 -22.05 9.92
CA ALA A 239 -6.49 -22.47 8.62
C ALA A 239 -5.13 -21.81 8.37
N GLN A 240 -4.11 -22.63 8.18
CA GLN A 240 -2.74 -22.19 7.95
C GLN A 240 -2.27 -22.51 6.54
N ARG A 241 -1.34 -21.71 6.05
CA ARG A 241 -0.67 -21.92 4.77
C ARG A 241 0.79 -21.53 4.89
N ARG A 242 1.68 -22.44 4.46
CA ARG A 242 3.09 -22.10 4.24
C ARG A 242 3.22 -21.24 2.98
N TRP A 243 3.93 -20.13 3.11
CA TRP A 243 4.24 -19.21 2.02
C TRP A 243 5.72 -18.84 2.05
N SER A 244 6.40 -18.90 0.91
CA SER A 244 7.81 -18.57 0.78
C SER A 244 7.96 -17.34 -0.13
N PRO A 245 8.34 -16.16 0.39
CA PRO A 245 8.69 -15.05 -0.48
C PRO A 245 10.00 -15.34 -1.23
N ARG A 246 10.08 -14.88 -2.47
CA ARG A 246 11.35 -14.89 -3.23
C ARG A 246 12.35 -13.89 -2.68
N ASP A 247 11.88 -12.67 -2.45
CA ASP A 247 12.58 -11.64 -1.69
C ASP A 247 11.76 -11.35 -0.43
N PRO A 248 12.29 -11.64 0.77
CA PRO A 248 11.63 -11.25 2.02
C PRO A 248 11.29 -9.77 2.11
N ALA A 249 12.01 -8.89 1.41
CA ALA A 249 11.73 -7.45 1.36
C ALA A 249 10.50 -7.09 0.50
N ASP A 250 10.02 -7.98 -0.36
CA ASP A 250 8.86 -7.74 -1.23
C ASP A 250 7.53 -7.69 -0.48
N LYS A 251 6.48 -7.25 -1.18
CA LYS A 251 5.13 -7.21 -0.62
C LYS A 251 4.63 -8.62 -0.29
N TRP A 252 4.18 -8.83 0.94
CA TRP A 252 3.67 -10.10 1.45
C TRP A 252 2.21 -10.37 1.07
N VAL A 253 1.64 -9.54 0.17
CA VAL A 253 0.28 -9.71 -0.38
C VAL A 253 0.13 -11.06 -1.10
N SER A 254 1.20 -11.58 -1.70
CA SER A 254 1.22 -12.90 -2.34
C SER A 254 0.97 -14.06 -1.36
N GLY A 255 1.30 -13.89 -0.07
CA GLY A 255 0.98 -14.86 0.98
C GLY A 255 -0.53 -15.09 1.18
N LEU A 256 -1.36 -14.15 0.73
CA LEU A 256 -2.83 -14.25 0.81
C LEU A 256 -3.44 -15.23 -0.19
N ILE A 257 -2.75 -15.45 -1.32
CA ILE A 257 -3.28 -16.19 -2.48
C ILE A 257 -2.62 -17.56 -2.67
N GLY A 258 -1.50 -17.83 -1.98
CA GLY A 258 -0.79 -19.11 -1.99
C GLY A 258 0.16 -19.27 -3.17
N ASN A 259 0.90 -20.38 -3.18
CA ASN A 259 2.07 -20.52 -4.06
C ASN A 259 1.69 -20.76 -5.53
N ALA A 260 0.70 -21.61 -5.83
CA ALA A 260 0.32 -21.95 -7.21
C ALA A 260 0.13 -20.74 -8.16
N PRO A 261 -0.68 -19.70 -7.84
CA PRO A 261 -0.80 -18.53 -8.70
C PRO A 261 0.52 -17.73 -8.79
N VAL A 262 1.29 -17.64 -7.70
CA VAL A 262 2.58 -16.93 -7.66
C VAL A 262 3.62 -17.64 -8.52
N ASP A 263 3.67 -18.97 -8.47
CA ASP A 263 4.55 -19.80 -9.26
C ASP A 263 4.21 -19.70 -10.75
N ALA A 264 2.92 -19.65 -11.11
CA ALA A 264 2.48 -19.43 -12.48
C ALA A 264 2.94 -18.06 -13.02
N LEU A 265 2.78 -17.00 -12.24
CA LEU A 265 3.25 -15.65 -12.59
C LEU A 265 4.77 -15.63 -12.79
N HIS A 266 5.50 -16.30 -11.91
CA HIS A 266 6.94 -16.36 -12.00
C HIS A 266 7.42 -17.19 -13.19
N GLY A 267 6.83 -18.36 -13.44
CA GLY A 267 7.20 -19.19 -14.59
C GLY A 267 7.09 -18.39 -15.89
N LEU A 268 5.98 -17.67 -16.07
CA LEU A 268 5.80 -16.77 -17.21
C LEU A 268 6.85 -15.66 -17.30
N HIS A 269 7.32 -15.13 -16.17
CA HIS A 269 8.38 -14.13 -16.16
C HIS A 269 9.75 -14.72 -16.53
N THR A 270 10.10 -15.86 -15.95
CA THR A 270 11.38 -16.56 -16.19
C THR A 270 11.48 -17.11 -17.60
N ASP A 271 10.36 -17.57 -18.17
CA ASP A 271 10.28 -18.05 -19.54
C ASP A 271 10.23 -16.90 -20.57
N GLY A 272 10.41 -15.65 -20.14
CA GLY A 272 10.42 -14.46 -21.00
C GLY A 272 9.07 -14.11 -21.62
N GLN A 273 7.98 -14.76 -21.20
CA GLN A 273 6.63 -14.49 -21.70
C GLN A 273 6.04 -13.20 -21.13
N PHE A 274 6.42 -12.87 -19.89
CA PHE A 274 6.03 -11.65 -19.19
C PHE A 274 7.26 -10.92 -18.68
N THR A 275 7.16 -9.60 -18.63
CA THR A 275 8.23 -8.71 -18.20
C THR A 275 7.66 -7.58 -17.34
N MET A 276 8.54 -6.87 -16.65
CA MET A 276 8.18 -5.66 -15.92
C MET A 276 7.84 -4.54 -16.91
N LEU A 277 6.87 -3.69 -16.60
CA LEU A 277 6.46 -2.58 -17.47
C LEU A 277 7.63 -1.65 -17.82
N GLU A 278 8.61 -1.49 -16.93
CA GLU A 278 9.83 -0.69 -17.17
C GLU A 278 10.65 -1.14 -18.40
N SER A 279 10.49 -2.40 -18.83
CA SER A 279 11.12 -2.89 -20.05
C SER A 279 10.48 -2.29 -21.32
N TRP A 280 9.20 -1.90 -21.25
CA TRP A 280 8.51 -1.19 -22.33
C TRP A 280 8.81 0.31 -22.33
N GLY A 281 9.00 0.92 -21.16
CA GLY A 281 9.17 2.36 -21.04
C GLY A 281 9.12 2.88 -19.61
N ASP A 282 9.42 4.17 -19.44
CA ASP A 282 9.45 4.81 -18.14
C ASP A 282 8.06 5.26 -17.69
N THR A 283 7.70 5.00 -16.44
CA THR A 283 6.45 5.51 -15.83
C THR A 283 6.70 6.79 -15.04
N THR A 284 5.93 7.85 -15.29
CA THR A 284 6.04 9.10 -14.53
C THR A 284 4.71 9.65 -14.04
N LEU A 285 4.76 10.47 -13.00
CA LEU A 285 3.62 11.29 -12.60
C LEU A 285 3.29 12.32 -13.68
N GLY A 286 2.00 12.62 -13.86
CA GLY A 286 1.55 13.76 -14.64
C GLY A 286 1.79 15.11 -13.95
N MET A 287 1.41 16.18 -14.63
CA MET A 287 1.63 17.55 -14.16
C MET A 287 0.86 17.87 -12.88
N VAL A 288 1.48 18.62 -11.97
CA VAL A 288 0.83 19.10 -10.74
C VAL A 288 0.52 20.59 -10.86
N THR A 289 -0.75 20.91 -11.01
CA THR A 289 -1.20 22.29 -11.20
C THR A 289 -1.15 23.10 -9.90
N GLY A 290 -1.57 22.46 -8.79
CA GLY A 290 -1.82 23.10 -7.50
C GLY A 290 -3.26 23.56 -7.29
N ASN A 291 -4.04 23.70 -8.37
CA ASN A 291 -5.45 24.07 -8.36
C ASN A 291 -6.11 23.67 -9.70
N ASN A 292 -6.61 22.44 -9.81
CA ASN A 292 -7.18 21.96 -11.07
C ASN A 292 -8.38 22.80 -11.54
N GLY A 293 -9.16 23.40 -10.63
CA GLY A 293 -10.31 24.22 -11.00
C GLY A 293 -9.94 25.51 -11.75
N PHE A 294 -8.75 26.05 -11.49
CA PHE A 294 -8.23 27.20 -12.25
C PHE A 294 -7.54 26.77 -13.56
N PHE A 295 -6.79 25.66 -13.53
CA PHE A 295 -5.94 25.30 -14.67
C PHE A 295 -6.61 24.39 -15.70
N ALA A 296 -7.62 23.59 -15.34
CA ALA A 296 -8.28 22.66 -16.25
C ALA A 296 -9.66 23.19 -16.65
N LEU A 297 -9.82 23.57 -17.93
CA LEU A 297 -10.98 24.29 -18.44
C LEU A 297 -11.78 23.45 -19.44
N SER A 298 -13.11 23.54 -19.34
CA SER A 298 -14.03 23.01 -20.35
C SER A 298 -14.08 23.92 -21.58
N PRO A 299 -14.54 23.43 -22.74
CA PRO A 299 -14.74 24.27 -23.92
C PRO A 299 -15.64 25.48 -23.64
N ASP A 300 -16.69 25.31 -22.84
CA ASP A 300 -17.63 26.37 -22.48
C ASP A 300 -16.94 27.47 -21.68
N ARG A 301 -16.15 27.08 -20.68
CA ARG A 301 -15.39 28.02 -19.86
C ARG A 301 -14.33 28.76 -20.67
N VAL A 302 -13.70 28.09 -21.64
CA VAL A 302 -12.77 28.73 -22.59
C VAL A 302 -13.47 29.80 -23.43
N ARG A 303 -14.68 29.51 -23.95
CA ARG A 303 -15.47 30.48 -24.71
C ARG A 303 -15.92 31.66 -23.86
N GLU A 304 -16.41 31.40 -22.65
CA GLU A 304 -16.83 32.43 -21.69
C GLU A 304 -15.69 33.41 -21.36
N LEU A 305 -14.48 32.88 -21.16
CA LEU A 305 -13.29 33.69 -20.84
C LEU A 305 -12.68 34.38 -22.07
N GLY A 306 -13.07 33.97 -23.28
CA GLY A 306 -12.49 34.47 -24.53
C GLY A 306 -11.01 34.10 -24.72
N LEU A 307 -10.58 32.96 -24.17
CA LEU A 307 -9.18 32.50 -24.26
C LEU A 307 -8.84 32.06 -25.68
N ARG A 308 -7.60 32.33 -26.10
CA ARG A 308 -7.11 31.95 -27.44
C ARG A 308 -6.51 30.54 -27.41
N PRO A 309 -6.43 29.83 -28.55
CA PRO A 309 -5.72 28.55 -28.63
C PRO A 309 -4.27 28.62 -28.15
N THR A 310 -3.58 29.74 -28.33
CA THR A 310 -2.20 29.96 -27.83
C THR A 310 -2.10 30.03 -26.31
N ASP A 311 -3.23 30.22 -25.61
CA ASP A 311 -3.31 30.24 -24.15
C ASP A 311 -3.51 28.83 -23.56
N LEU A 312 -3.70 27.82 -24.41
CA LEU A 312 -4.25 26.52 -24.03
C LEU A 312 -3.41 25.36 -24.59
N LEU A 313 -3.44 24.23 -23.89
CA LEU A 313 -2.95 22.95 -24.41
C LEU A 313 -4.05 21.87 -24.28
N PRO A 314 -4.12 20.89 -25.20
CA PRO A 314 -5.00 19.74 -25.04
C PRO A 314 -4.69 18.95 -23.76
N LEU A 315 -5.72 18.58 -23.03
CA LEU A 315 -5.61 17.96 -21.71
C LEU A 315 -6.58 16.77 -21.61
N SER A 316 -6.08 15.61 -21.21
CA SER A 316 -6.94 14.54 -20.70
C SER A 316 -7.60 15.04 -19.41
N PRO A 317 -8.94 15.03 -19.31
CA PRO A 317 -9.64 15.57 -18.15
C PRO A 317 -9.09 15.09 -16.80
N PRO A 318 -9.10 15.96 -15.76
CA PRO A 318 -8.69 15.55 -14.42
C PRO A 318 -9.49 14.32 -13.94
N GLY A 319 -8.79 13.39 -13.31
CA GLY A 319 -9.32 12.06 -12.99
C GLY A 319 -9.04 11.04 -14.09
N SER A 320 -9.60 9.84 -13.92
CA SER A 320 -9.34 8.70 -14.81
C SER A 320 -10.59 7.97 -15.25
N ALA A 321 -11.79 8.48 -14.94
CA ALA A 321 -13.05 7.77 -15.18
C ALA A 321 -13.33 7.52 -16.68
N HIS A 322 -12.91 8.43 -17.56
CA HIS A 322 -13.01 8.31 -19.02
C HIS A 322 -12.00 7.33 -19.62
N LEU A 323 -10.96 6.95 -18.88
CA LEU A 323 -9.90 6.06 -19.32
C LEU A 323 -10.26 4.59 -19.03
N ARG A 324 -11.36 4.12 -19.63
CA ARG A 324 -11.84 2.72 -19.50
C ARG A 324 -11.86 1.93 -20.81
N GLY A 325 -11.62 2.60 -21.94
CA GLY A 325 -11.38 1.97 -23.24
C GLY A 325 -9.89 1.69 -23.50
N LEU A 326 -9.56 1.37 -24.76
CA LEU A 326 -8.18 1.05 -25.20
C LEU A 326 -7.39 2.26 -25.71
N THR A 327 -8.08 3.35 -26.05
CA THR A 327 -7.49 4.53 -26.71
C THR A 327 -8.22 5.79 -26.28
N LEU A 328 -7.48 6.90 -26.19
CA LEU A 328 -7.98 8.27 -26.15
C LEU A 328 -7.58 8.94 -27.46
N SER A 329 -8.53 9.07 -28.38
CA SER A 329 -8.41 9.78 -29.66
C SER A 329 -8.83 11.24 -29.54
N ALA A 330 -8.54 12.05 -30.55
CA ALA A 330 -8.99 13.44 -30.61
C ALA A 330 -10.53 13.54 -30.66
N GLU A 331 -11.21 12.63 -31.37
CA GLU A 331 -12.69 12.57 -31.42
C GLU A 331 -13.28 12.26 -30.04
N GLN A 332 -12.73 11.26 -29.33
CA GLN A 332 -13.16 10.94 -27.97
C GLN A 332 -12.90 12.11 -27.01
N LEU A 333 -11.78 12.82 -27.16
CA LEU A 333 -11.49 14.01 -26.36
C LEU A 333 -12.48 15.14 -26.66
N ALA A 334 -12.83 15.37 -27.93
CA ALA A 334 -13.84 16.36 -28.32
C ALA A 334 -15.22 16.04 -27.71
N LYS A 335 -15.65 14.78 -27.78
CA LYS A 335 -16.90 14.30 -27.16
C LYS A 335 -16.92 14.54 -25.64
N LEU A 336 -15.81 14.29 -24.94
CA LEU A 336 -15.70 14.62 -23.52
C LEU A 336 -15.87 16.13 -23.27
N GLY A 337 -15.37 16.96 -24.19
CA GLY A 337 -15.57 18.41 -24.16
C GLY A 337 -17.04 18.81 -24.33
N GLU A 338 -17.77 18.17 -25.24
CA GLU A 338 -19.22 18.35 -25.44
C GLU A 338 -20.02 17.94 -24.19
N GLU A 339 -19.54 16.94 -23.46
CA GLU A 339 -20.07 16.52 -22.15
C GLU A 339 -19.64 17.45 -20.99
N GLY A 340 -19.03 18.60 -21.30
CA GLY A 340 -18.63 19.62 -20.33
C GLY A 340 -17.34 19.32 -19.56
N ARG A 341 -16.57 18.29 -19.95
CA ARG A 341 -15.31 17.95 -19.27
C ARG A 341 -14.21 18.96 -19.59
N SER A 342 -13.30 19.14 -18.62
CA SER A 342 -12.13 20.01 -18.77
C SER A 342 -11.07 19.40 -19.67
N ILE A 343 -11.16 19.65 -20.98
CA ILE A 343 -10.23 19.11 -22.00
C ILE A 343 -9.09 20.07 -22.38
N TYR A 344 -9.01 21.24 -21.75
CA TYR A 344 -7.94 22.21 -21.97
C TYR A 344 -7.18 22.50 -20.68
N LEU A 345 -5.85 22.61 -20.79
CA LEU A 345 -4.99 23.18 -19.76
C LEU A 345 -4.76 24.65 -20.07
N PHE A 346 -5.13 25.55 -19.16
CA PHE A 346 -4.69 26.94 -19.21
C PHE A 346 -3.19 27.01 -19.00
N ARG A 347 -2.47 27.30 -20.09
CA ARG A 347 -1.03 27.42 -20.11
C ARG A 347 -0.56 28.21 -21.35
N PRO A 348 -0.49 29.54 -21.25
CA PRO A 348 -0.03 30.36 -22.36
C PRO A 348 1.37 30.01 -22.84
N ALA A 349 1.48 29.86 -24.16
CA ALA A 349 2.76 29.71 -24.87
C ALA A 349 3.36 31.11 -25.07
N GLY A 350 4.32 31.48 -24.21
CA GLY A 350 4.97 32.80 -24.27
C GLY A 350 4.13 33.90 -23.63
N GLN A 351 3.98 35.04 -24.31
CA GLN A 351 3.23 36.18 -23.78
C GLN A 351 1.72 35.87 -23.74
N PRO A 352 1.06 35.95 -22.57
CA PRO A 352 -0.37 35.66 -22.48
C PRO A 352 -1.20 36.65 -23.31
N SER A 353 -2.31 36.19 -23.90
CA SER A 353 -3.28 37.07 -24.56
C SER A 353 -3.91 38.07 -23.58
N ALA A 354 -4.63 39.09 -24.08
CA ALA A 354 -5.36 40.03 -23.24
C ALA A 354 -6.41 39.31 -22.36
N ALA A 355 -7.09 38.29 -22.90
CA ALA A 355 -8.02 37.47 -22.14
C ALA A 355 -7.32 36.63 -21.06
N ALA A 356 -6.17 36.04 -21.40
CA ALA A 356 -5.37 35.29 -20.44
C ALA A 356 -4.82 36.18 -19.32
N ARG A 357 -4.43 37.43 -19.60
CA ARG A 357 -4.02 38.41 -18.57
C ARG A 357 -5.16 38.71 -17.59
N ARG A 358 -6.35 39.03 -18.10
CA ARG A 358 -7.55 39.19 -17.23
C ARG A 358 -7.81 37.95 -16.39
N TYR A 359 -7.65 36.75 -16.96
CA TYR A 359 -7.85 35.51 -16.23
C TYR A 359 -6.77 35.26 -15.14
N ILE A 360 -5.52 35.62 -15.42
CA ILE A 360 -4.43 35.61 -14.44
C ILE A 360 -4.72 36.59 -13.29
N ASP A 361 -5.16 37.81 -13.59
CA ASP A 361 -5.50 38.82 -12.59
C ASP A 361 -6.67 38.36 -11.70
N ALA A 362 -7.70 37.73 -12.30
CA ALA A 362 -8.79 37.10 -11.56
C ALA A 362 -8.28 35.97 -10.65
N GLY A 363 -7.33 35.16 -11.10
CA GLY A 363 -6.67 34.13 -10.28
C GLY A 363 -5.86 34.72 -9.12
N HIS A 364 -5.25 35.89 -9.31
CA HIS A 364 -4.61 36.64 -8.23
C HIS A 364 -5.64 37.09 -7.19
N ALA A 365 -6.71 37.76 -7.62
CA ALA A 365 -7.78 38.25 -6.75
C ALA A 365 -8.46 37.11 -5.96
N ALA A 366 -8.61 35.94 -6.58
CA ALA A 366 -9.17 34.75 -5.94
C ALA A 366 -8.17 33.94 -5.07
N GLY A 367 -6.93 34.42 -4.90
CA GLY A 367 -5.94 33.76 -4.05
C GLY A 367 -5.33 32.47 -4.63
N VAL A 368 -5.54 32.15 -5.92
CA VAL A 368 -5.02 30.93 -6.56
C VAL A 368 -3.48 30.87 -6.49
N HIS A 369 -2.83 32.01 -6.62
CA HIS A 369 -1.37 32.16 -6.52
C HIS A 369 -0.79 31.78 -5.14
N LEU A 370 -1.62 31.74 -4.09
CA LEU A 370 -1.21 31.37 -2.73
C LEU A 370 -1.17 29.85 -2.51
N ALA A 371 -1.82 29.06 -3.38
CA ALA A 371 -1.76 27.61 -3.33
C ALA A 371 -0.31 27.13 -3.39
N TYR A 372 0.03 26.08 -2.63
CA TYR A 372 1.42 25.67 -2.38
C TYR A 372 2.27 25.57 -3.66
N LYS A 373 1.76 24.90 -4.71
CA LYS A 373 2.50 24.73 -5.98
C LYS A 373 2.56 26.01 -6.82
N CYS A 374 1.57 26.89 -6.72
CA CYS A 374 1.57 28.19 -7.39
C CYS A 374 2.60 29.13 -6.74
N ARG A 375 2.63 29.17 -5.40
CA ARG A 375 3.51 30.07 -4.62
C ARG A 375 4.99 29.84 -4.89
N VAL A 376 5.40 28.60 -5.09
CA VAL A 376 6.81 28.21 -5.31
C VAL A 376 7.24 28.27 -6.79
N ARG A 377 6.36 28.71 -7.68
CA ARG A 377 6.59 28.75 -9.13
C ARG A 377 6.73 30.20 -9.61
N ARG A 378 7.53 30.42 -10.65
CA ARG A 378 7.73 31.74 -11.29
C ARG A 378 7.67 31.60 -12.82
N PRO A 379 6.70 32.25 -13.50
CA PRO A 379 5.51 32.90 -12.93
C PRO A 379 4.53 31.85 -12.35
N TRP A 380 3.69 32.24 -11.38
CA TRP A 380 2.87 31.30 -10.59
C TRP A 380 1.86 30.48 -11.42
N TYR A 381 1.46 30.99 -12.59
CA TYR A 381 0.51 30.34 -13.50
C TYR A 381 1.17 29.36 -14.49
N GLN A 382 2.50 29.35 -14.61
CA GLN A 382 3.20 28.52 -15.61
C GLN A 382 3.49 27.11 -15.09
N VAL A 383 2.48 26.22 -15.13
CA VAL A 383 2.62 24.81 -14.70
C VAL A 383 3.89 24.18 -15.33
N PRO A 384 4.72 23.38 -14.67
CA PRO A 384 5.80 22.67 -15.37
C PRO A 384 5.22 21.65 -16.36
N LEU A 385 5.72 21.60 -17.61
CA LEU A 385 5.25 20.59 -18.57
C LEU A 385 5.87 19.23 -18.31
N VAL A 386 5.06 18.24 -18.60
CA VAL A 386 5.52 16.92 -19.02
C VAL A 386 5.01 16.71 -20.45
N ASN A 387 5.83 16.09 -21.30
CA ASN A 387 5.44 15.75 -22.66
C ASN A 387 4.16 14.88 -22.66
N PRO A 388 3.31 14.94 -23.70
CA PRO A 388 2.24 13.97 -23.85
C PRO A 388 2.82 12.55 -23.87
N ALA A 389 2.35 11.70 -22.95
CA ALA A 389 2.80 10.32 -22.87
C ALA A 389 2.27 9.48 -24.03
N ASP A 390 2.97 8.40 -24.39
CA ASP A 390 2.50 7.43 -25.39
C ASP A 390 1.25 6.69 -24.91
N LEU A 391 1.28 6.27 -23.64
CA LEU A 391 0.15 5.65 -22.95
C LEU A 391 -0.18 6.41 -21.66
N LEU A 392 -1.46 6.46 -21.33
CA LEU A 392 -1.99 6.95 -20.05
C LEU A 392 -2.30 5.76 -19.15
N LEU A 393 -1.75 5.77 -17.93
CA LEU A 393 -1.95 4.75 -16.92
C LEU A 393 -2.87 5.25 -15.80
N THR A 394 -3.95 4.53 -15.52
CA THR A 394 -4.88 4.89 -14.45
C THR A 394 -4.31 4.50 -13.08
N CYS A 395 -4.14 5.48 -12.18
CA CYS A 395 -3.44 5.27 -10.92
C CYS A 395 -4.34 4.87 -9.74
N MET A 396 -5.65 5.20 -9.77
CA MET A 396 -6.64 4.83 -8.74
C MET A 396 -7.80 4.09 -9.41
N ASN A 397 -8.01 2.83 -9.03
CA ASN A 397 -8.88 1.91 -9.74
C ASN A 397 -9.83 1.18 -8.79
N ALA A 398 -11.12 1.16 -9.11
CA ALA A 398 -12.10 0.32 -8.41
C ALA A 398 -12.04 -1.14 -8.90
N ASP A 399 -11.53 -1.37 -10.11
CA ASP A 399 -11.34 -2.67 -10.73
C ASP A 399 -9.84 -2.99 -10.88
N THR A 400 -9.17 -2.51 -11.91
CA THR A 400 -7.75 -2.76 -12.19
C THR A 400 -7.15 -1.60 -12.98
N PRO A 401 -5.83 -1.33 -12.88
CA PRO A 401 -5.18 -0.35 -13.75
C PRO A 401 -5.43 -0.60 -15.24
N ARG A 402 -5.45 0.49 -16.02
CA ARG A 402 -5.59 0.48 -17.47
C ARG A 402 -4.43 1.23 -18.11
N LEU A 403 -3.93 0.70 -19.21
CA LEU A 403 -3.02 1.36 -20.13
C LEU A 403 -3.82 1.79 -21.38
N ILE A 404 -3.92 3.10 -21.61
CA ILE A 404 -4.72 3.68 -22.68
C ILE A 404 -3.80 4.38 -23.67
N THR A 405 -3.91 4.05 -24.95
CA THR A 405 -3.11 4.73 -25.98
C THR A 405 -3.54 6.18 -26.14
N ASN A 406 -2.60 7.12 -25.99
CA ASN A 406 -2.85 8.55 -26.11
C ASN A 406 -2.70 9.03 -27.57
N ARG A 407 -3.64 8.64 -28.44
CA ARG A 407 -3.63 9.11 -29.84
C ARG A 407 -3.93 10.60 -29.95
N ALA A 408 -4.68 11.16 -29.00
CA ALA A 408 -4.96 12.60 -28.91
C ALA A 408 -3.71 13.46 -28.66
N LYS A 409 -2.58 12.85 -28.24
CA LYS A 409 -1.39 13.57 -27.74
C LYS A 409 -1.78 14.60 -26.66
N ALA A 410 -2.78 14.26 -25.85
CA ALA A 410 -3.24 15.12 -24.78
C ALA A 410 -2.23 15.10 -23.63
N HIS A 411 -2.00 16.25 -23.00
CA HIS A 411 -1.28 16.28 -21.74
C HIS A 411 -2.12 15.66 -20.62
N HIS A 412 -1.52 15.38 -19.47
CA HIS A 412 -2.21 14.76 -18.34
C HIS A 412 -1.72 15.34 -17.00
N LEU A 413 -2.64 15.34 -16.03
CA LEU A 413 -2.34 15.77 -14.65
C LEU A 413 -1.97 14.55 -13.79
N ASN A 414 -1.46 14.81 -12.59
CA ASN A 414 -1.05 13.79 -11.62
C ASN A 414 -2.18 12.86 -11.11
N SER A 415 -3.42 13.05 -11.55
CA SER A 415 -4.52 12.08 -11.40
C SER A 415 -4.39 10.87 -12.33
N VAL A 416 -3.44 10.90 -13.26
CA VAL A 416 -3.10 9.85 -14.24
C VAL A 416 -1.57 9.79 -14.32
N HIS A 417 -1.01 8.64 -14.66
CA HIS A 417 0.42 8.47 -14.91
C HIS A 417 0.68 8.39 -16.41
N GLY A 418 1.86 8.82 -16.84
CA GLY A 418 2.32 8.68 -18.21
C GLY A 418 3.29 7.51 -18.32
N VAL A 419 3.18 6.74 -19.41
CA VAL A 419 4.18 5.75 -19.81
C VAL A 419 4.80 6.21 -21.13
N TYR A 420 6.12 6.36 -21.13
CA TYR A 420 6.92 6.81 -22.29
C TYR A 420 7.68 5.62 -22.83
N LEU A 421 7.26 5.12 -23.99
CA LEU A 421 7.78 3.88 -24.52
C LEU A 421 9.17 4.09 -25.13
N ARG A 422 10.05 3.10 -24.91
CA ARG A 422 11.36 3.04 -25.55
C ARG A 422 11.19 2.99 -27.06
N GLU A 423 12.14 3.57 -27.80
CA GLU A 423 12.00 3.78 -29.24
C GLU A 423 11.78 2.45 -29.98
N GLU A 424 12.48 1.39 -29.55
CA GLU A 424 12.50 0.06 -30.19
C GLU A 424 11.12 -0.62 -30.13
N VAL A 425 10.35 -0.38 -29.07
CA VAL A 425 9.04 -1.01 -28.84
C VAL A 425 7.88 -0.02 -28.93
N ARG A 426 8.14 1.27 -29.23
CA ARG A 426 7.12 2.33 -29.19
C ARG A 426 5.95 2.04 -30.12
N THR A 427 6.23 1.64 -31.36
CA THR A 427 5.17 1.36 -32.35
C THR A 427 4.30 0.19 -31.89
N LEU A 428 4.92 -0.92 -31.49
CA LEU A 428 4.21 -2.11 -30.98
C LEU A 428 3.40 -1.78 -29.72
N GLY A 429 4.00 -1.06 -28.77
CA GLY A 429 3.37 -0.72 -27.50
C GLY A 429 2.18 0.22 -27.66
N ARG A 430 2.28 1.24 -28.52
CA ARG A 430 1.15 2.14 -28.86
C ARG A 430 0.03 1.41 -29.60
N ASP A 431 0.32 0.34 -30.32
CA ASP A 431 -0.71 -0.46 -30.97
C ASP A 431 -1.38 -1.41 -29.95
N LEU A 432 -0.58 -2.22 -29.25
CA LEU A 432 -1.06 -3.45 -28.62
C LEU A 432 -0.87 -3.56 -27.10
N LEU A 433 0.05 -2.83 -26.46
CA LEU A 433 0.32 -3.05 -25.03
C LEU A 433 -0.92 -2.81 -24.15
N GLY A 434 -1.69 -1.75 -24.43
CA GLY A 434 -2.93 -1.47 -23.69
C GLY A 434 -3.99 -2.57 -23.80
N LEU A 435 -4.03 -3.27 -24.95
CA LEU A 435 -4.91 -4.42 -25.17
C LEU A 435 -4.33 -5.67 -24.51
N ALA A 436 -3.05 -5.97 -24.73
CA ALA A 436 -2.37 -7.15 -24.22
C ALA A 436 -2.32 -7.18 -22.68
N ALA A 437 -2.21 -6.02 -22.02
CA ALA A 437 -2.22 -5.89 -20.56
C ALA A 437 -3.58 -6.22 -19.91
N LEU A 438 -4.67 -6.35 -20.68
CA LEU A 438 -5.97 -6.77 -20.18
C LEU A 438 -6.06 -8.31 -20.11
N ASN A 439 -5.17 -8.95 -19.36
CA ASN A 439 -5.14 -10.40 -19.20
C ASN A 439 -5.13 -10.79 -17.71
N SER A 440 -5.48 -12.04 -17.39
CA SER A 440 -5.66 -12.52 -16.03
C SER A 440 -4.38 -12.42 -15.19
N VAL A 441 -3.22 -12.62 -15.80
CA VAL A 441 -1.90 -12.58 -15.13
C VAL A 441 -1.55 -11.14 -14.75
N THR A 442 -1.67 -10.21 -15.69
CA THR A 442 -1.40 -8.78 -15.47
C THR A 442 -2.37 -8.18 -14.46
N VAL A 443 -3.66 -8.53 -14.53
CA VAL A 443 -4.68 -8.03 -13.60
C VAL A 443 -4.47 -8.60 -12.19
N LEU A 444 -4.11 -9.87 -12.03
CA LEU A 444 -3.71 -10.40 -10.72
C LEU A 444 -2.46 -9.69 -10.19
N HIS A 445 -1.43 -9.54 -11.02
CA HIS A 445 -0.18 -8.95 -10.55
C HIS A 445 -0.36 -7.49 -10.10
N ALA A 446 -1.31 -6.75 -10.70
CA ALA A 446 -1.69 -5.42 -10.24
C ALA A 446 -2.15 -5.41 -8.78
N GLU A 447 -2.93 -6.41 -8.34
CA GLU A 447 -3.37 -6.55 -6.95
C GLU A 447 -2.19 -6.88 -6.00
N ILE A 448 -1.17 -7.57 -6.50
CA ILE A 448 0.03 -7.94 -5.72
C ILE A 448 0.96 -6.72 -5.54
N VAL A 449 1.23 -5.97 -6.63
CA VAL A 449 2.16 -4.82 -6.59
C VAL A 449 1.51 -3.51 -6.19
N GLY A 450 0.19 -3.38 -6.31
CA GLY A 450 -0.53 -2.16 -5.95
C GLY A 450 -0.68 -1.97 -4.44
N ARG A 451 -1.39 -0.91 -4.06
CA ARG A 451 -1.78 -0.60 -2.69
C ARG A 451 -3.30 -0.55 -2.60
N SER A 452 -3.86 -1.28 -1.63
CA SER A 452 -5.27 -1.16 -1.31
C SER A 452 -5.49 0.04 -0.39
N TYR A 453 -6.44 0.90 -0.76
CA TYR A 453 -6.93 2.01 0.04
C TYR A 453 -8.39 1.77 0.45
N GLY A 454 -8.85 2.49 1.47
CA GLY A 454 -10.27 2.56 1.83
C GLY A 454 -11.15 2.90 0.61
N GLY A 455 -12.41 2.48 0.64
CA GLY A 455 -13.27 2.55 -0.55
C GLY A 455 -13.06 1.37 -1.53
N GLY A 456 -12.08 0.50 -1.27
CA GLY A 456 -11.78 -0.65 -2.12
C GLY A 456 -10.96 -0.24 -3.33
N ILE A 457 -10.25 0.88 -3.26
CA ILE A 457 -9.45 1.41 -4.35
C ILE A 457 -8.11 0.70 -4.40
N LEU A 458 -7.77 0.15 -5.57
CA LEU A 458 -6.42 -0.30 -5.90
C LEU A 458 -5.66 0.87 -6.51
N LYS A 459 -4.61 1.32 -5.83
CA LYS A 459 -3.72 2.38 -6.30
C LYS A 459 -2.40 1.78 -6.79
N ILE A 460 -1.90 2.28 -7.92
CA ILE A 460 -0.58 1.95 -8.42
C ILE A 460 0.21 3.25 -8.62
N GLU A 461 1.29 3.42 -7.85
CA GLU A 461 2.23 4.53 -8.02
C GLU A 461 3.30 4.19 -9.09
N PRO A 462 4.05 5.15 -9.65
CA PRO A 462 4.99 4.88 -10.74
C PRO A 462 5.98 3.73 -10.46
N ARG A 463 6.62 3.72 -9.28
CA ARG A 463 7.55 2.62 -8.91
C ARG A 463 6.89 1.25 -8.79
N GLU A 464 5.58 1.20 -8.53
CA GLU A 464 4.82 -0.05 -8.49
C GLU A 464 4.40 -0.45 -9.91
N ALA A 465 4.09 0.53 -10.76
CA ALA A 465 3.83 0.34 -12.17
C ALA A 465 5.08 -0.17 -12.90
N ASP A 466 6.27 0.34 -12.59
CA ASP A 466 7.54 -0.12 -13.20
C ASP A 466 7.73 -1.63 -12.99
N ARG A 467 7.37 -2.14 -11.81
CA ARG A 467 7.39 -3.56 -11.43
C ARG A 467 6.14 -4.34 -11.86
N TRP A 468 5.21 -3.75 -12.59
CA TRP A 468 3.96 -4.41 -12.95
C TRP A 468 4.18 -5.36 -14.14
N LEU A 469 3.97 -6.66 -13.93
CA LEU A 469 4.07 -7.67 -14.98
C LEU A 469 3.04 -7.47 -16.10
N VAL A 470 3.55 -7.31 -17.31
CA VAL A 470 2.83 -7.23 -18.58
C VAL A 470 3.41 -8.25 -19.57
N PRO A 471 2.67 -8.64 -20.62
CA PRO A 471 3.23 -9.47 -21.69
C PRO A 471 4.52 -8.84 -22.26
N SER A 472 5.52 -9.66 -22.55
CA SER A 472 6.79 -9.20 -23.13
C SER A 472 6.60 -8.66 -24.55
N PRO A 473 7.48 -7.76 -25.03
CA PRO A 473 7.47 -7.32 -26.43
C PRO A 473 7.42 -8.50 -27.41
N ASP A 474 8.26 -9.52 -27.19
CA ASP A 474 8.33 -10.71 -28.02
C ASP A 474 7.01 -11.49 -28.06
N LEU A 475 6.34 -11.67 -26.90
CA LEU A 475 5.04 -12.33 -26.86
C LEU A 475 3.97 -11.50 -27.59
N VAL A 476 3.96 -10.18 -27.38
CA VAL A 476 3.00 -9.28 -28.02
C VAL A 476 3.20 -9.24 -29.54
N GLU A 477 4.45 -9.23 -30.00
CA GLU A 477 4.80 -9.28 -31.41
C GLU A 477 4.37 -10.62 -32.04
N ALA A 478 4.72 -11.75 -31.42
CA ALA A 478 4.35 -13.07 -31.89
C ALA A 478 2.83 -13.30 -31.94
N ARG A 479 2.06 -12.58 -31.13
CA ARG A 479 0.58 -12.65 -31.06
C ARG A 479 -0.11 -11.45 -31.69
N ALA A 480 0.60 -10.59 -32.41
CA ALA A 480 0.10 -9.29 -32.84
C ALA A 480 -1.19 -9.39 -33.68
N ASP A 481 -1.23 -10.28 -34.67
CA ASP A 481 -2.39 -10.41 -35.56
C ASP A 481 -3.63 -10.96 -34.84
N VAL A 482 -3.43 -11.92 -33.94
CA VAL A 482 -4.52 -12.47 -33.10
C VAL A 482 -5.06 -11.38 -32.17
N LEU A 483 -4.17 -10.62 -31.51
CA LEU A 483 -4.56 -9.49 -30.66
C LEU A 483 -5.33 -8.42 -31.46
N ARG A 484 -4.87 -8.06 -32.67
CA ARG A 484 -5.60 -7.12 -33.55
C ARG A 484 -6.99 -7.64 -33.90
N SER A 485 -7.13 -8.93 -34.16
CA SER A 485 -8.43 -9.53 -34.53
C SER A 485 -9.47 -9.41 -33.41
N VAL A 486 -9.06 -9.51 -32.14
CA VAL A 486 -9.97 -9.42 -30.99
C VAL A 486 -10.21 -7.99 -30.49
N ARG A 487 -9.45 -6.99 -30.96
CA ARG A 487 -9.51 -5.59 -30.49
C ARG A 487 -10.93 -5.03 -30.47
N ARG A 488 -11.70 -5.19 -31.55
CA ARG A 488 -13.08 -4.68 -31.65
C ARG A 488 -14.01 -5.34 -30.63
N ARG A 489 -13.91 -6.66 -30.48
CA ARG A 489 -14.68 -7.42 -29.49
C ARG A 489 -14.35 -6.98 -28.07
N VAL A 490 -13.06 -6.83 -27.75
CA VAL A 490 -12.61 -6.36 -26.43
C VAL A 490 -13.10 -4.94 -26.15
N GLY A 491 -13.01 -4.03 -27.13
CA GLY A 491 -13.56 -2.68 -27.01
C GLY A 491 -15.06 -2.68 -26.65
N ALA A 492 -15.87 -3.44 -27.37
CA ALA A 492 -17.31 -3.55 -27.11
C ALA A 492 -17.65 -4.16 -25.74
N LEU A 493 -16.81 -5.09 -25.23
CA LEU A 493 -16.98 -5.65 -23.89
C LEU A 493 -16.67 -4.59 -22.82
N LEU A 494 -15.62 -3.79 -23.00
CA LEU A 494 -15.26 -2.72 -22.06
C LEU A 494 -16.35 -1.64 -22.00
N GLU A 495 -16.93 -1.25 -23.14
CA GLU A 495 -18.04 -0.28 -23.20
C GLU A 495 -19.27 -0.75 -22.42
N ARG A 496 -19.50 -2.07 -22.36
CA ARG A 496 -20.60 -2.68 -21.59
C ARG A 496 -20.23 -3.00 -20.15
N GLY A 497 -19.03 -2.60 -19.68
CA GLY A 497 -18.54 -2.89 -18.33
C GLY A 497 -18.15 -4.37 -18.09
N LYS A 498 -18.01 -5.18 -19.14
CA LYS A 498 -17.68 -6.60 -19.08
C LYS A 498 -16.17 -6.85 -19.06
N LEU A 499 -15.50 -6.33 -18.04
CA LEU A 499 -14.04 -6.43 -17.91
C LEU A 499 -13.53 -7.89 -17.90
N LEU A 500 -14.21 -8.80 -17.21
CA LEU A 500 -13.70 -10.17 -17.05
C LEU A 500 -13.84 -10.97 -18.36
N ASP A 501 -14.89 -10.73 -19.12
CA ASP A 501 -15.07 -11.27 -20.47
C ASP A 501 -14.00 -10.72 -21.41
N ALA A 502 -13.69 -9.41 -21.31
CA ALA A 502 -12.61 -8.79 -22.08
C ALA A 502 -11.26 -9.40 -21.73
N THR A 503 -11.02 -9.64 -20.43
CA THR A 503 -9.78 -10.26 -19.92
C THR A 503 -9.62 -11.68 -20.46
N SER A 504 -10.69 -12.48 -20.40
CA SER A 504 -10.70 -13.84 -20.93
C SER A 504 -10.44 -13.87 -22.45
N ALA A 505 -11.00 -12.92 -23.21
CA ALA A 505 -10.75 -12.84 -24.65
C ALA A 505 -9.27 -12.54 -25.00
N VAL A 506 -8.59 -11.76 -24.17
CA VAL A 506 -7.15 -11.47 -24.34
C VAL A 506 -6.28 -12.64 -23.84
N ASP A 507 -6.69 -13.34 -22.77
CA ASP A 507 -6.02 -14.57 -22.33
C ASP A 507 -5.89 -15.59 -23.48
N GLU A 508 -6.98 -15.81 -24.22
CA GLU A 508 -7.01 -16.66 -25.41
C GLU A 508 -6.11 -16.11 -26.53
N ALA A 509 -6.18 -14.80 -26.81
CA ALA A 509 -5.39 -14.18 -27.86
C ALA A 509 -3.87 -14.24 -27.61
N LEU A 510 -3.46 -14.19 -26.33
CA LEU A 510 -2.07 -14.40 -25.92
C LEU A 510 -1.70 -15.90 -25.86
N GLY A 511 -2.70 -16.79 -25.84
CA GLY A 511 -2.52 -18.22 -25.67
C GLY A 511 -2.07 -18.61 -24.27
N LEU A 512 -2.52 -17.87 -23.24
CA LEU A 512 -2.22 -18.17 -21.84
C LEU A 512 -2.79 -19.50 -21.34
N PRO A 513 -4.00 -19.97 -21.76
CA PRO A 513 -4.52 -21.26 -21.32
C PRO A 513 -3.63 -22.45 -21.66
N ALA A 514 -2.82 -22.34 -22.73
CA ALA A 514 -1.85 -23.36 -23.12
C ALA A 514 -0.51 -23.26 -22.36
N LYS A 515 -0.28 -22.15 -21.63
CA LYS A 515 0.97 -21.88 -20.90
C LYS A 515 0.83 -22.14 -19.40
N ILE A 516 -0.32 -21.81 -18.82
CA ILE A 516 -0.58 -21.97 -17.38
C ILE A 516 -2.05 -22.32 -17.10
N ALA A 517 -2.30 -22.92 -15.94
CA ALA A 517 -3.66 -23.02 -15.41
C ALA A 517 -4.15 -21.64 -14.95
N LEU A 518 -5.15 -21.08 -15.63
CA LEU A 518 -5.68 -19.74 -15.33
C LEU A 518 -6.65 -19.72 -14.14
N GLU A 519 -7.27 -20.84 -13.79
CA GLU A 519 -8.26 -20.90 -12.71
C GLU A 519 -7.68 -20.43 -11.35
N PRO A 520 -6.50 -20.92 -10.90
CA PRO A 520 -5.89 -20.41 -9.67
C PRO A 520 -5.55 -18.92 -9.72
N VAL A 521 -5.14 -18.40 -10.89
CA VAL A 521 -4.81 -16.98 -11.10
C VAL A 521 -6.07 -16.11 -10.97
N ARG A 522 -7.18 -16.54 -11.57
CA ARG A 522 -8.47 -15.84 -11.51
C ARG A 522 -9.04 -15.83 -10.09
N LEU A 523 -9.04 -16.99 -9.42
CA LEU A 523 -9.49 -17.12 -8.02
C LEU A 523 -8.64 -16.27 -7.06
N ALA A 524 -7.32 -16.24 -7.26
CA ALA A 524 -6.43 -15.39 -6.49
C ALA A 524 -6.78 -13.91 -6.64
N ARG A 525 -7.05 -13.46 -7.86
CA ARG A 525 -7.41 -12.07 -8.15
C ARG A 525 -8.74 -11.71 -7.49
N ASP A 526 -9.75 -12.57 -7.61
CA ASP A 526 -11.05 -12.35 -6.99
C ASP A 526 -10.97 -12.34 -5.47
N SER A 527 -10.10 -13.16 -4.89
CA SER A 527 -9.83 -13.13 -3.44
C SER A 527 -9.25 -11.79 -2.99
N LEU A 528 -8.23 -11.27 -3.68
CA LEU A 528 -7.61 -9.98 -3.34
C LEU A 528 -8.58 -8.81 -3.58
N ALA A 529 -9.28 -8.79 -4.71
CA ALA A 529 -10.27 -7.77 -5.03
C ALA A 529 -11.42 -7.76 -4.01
N THR A 530 -11.94 -8.92 -3.63
CA THR A 530 -12.98 -9.03 -2.62
C THR A 530 -12.50 -8.53 -1.26
N ARG A 531 -11.28 -8.88 -0.84
CA ARG A 531 -10.70 -8.41 0.43
C ARG A 531 -10.65 -6.89 0.51
N ARG A 532 -10.19 -6.20 -0.55
CA ARG A 532 -10.18 -4.72 -0.55
C ARG A 532 -11.59 -4.12 -0.53
N THR A 533 -12.58 -4.75 -1.17
CA THR A 533 -13.97 -4.25 -1.18
C THR A 533 -14.72 -4.54 0.12
N VAL A 534 -14.51 -5.69 0.77
CA VAL A 534 -15.13 -5.99 2.07
C VAL A 534 -14.63 -5.03 3.14
N ARG A 535 -13.33 -4.71 3.11
CA ARG A 535 -12.71 -3.68 3.96
C ARG A 535 -13.30 -2.28 3.75
N SER A 536 -13.88 -2.00 2.58
CA SER A 536 -14.40 -0.66 2.26
C SER A 536 -15.84 -0.40 2.69
N ARG A 537 -16.69 -1.43 2.69
CA ARG A 537 -18.12 -1.29 3.05
C ARG A 537 -18.36 -1.05 4.53
N ARG A 538 -17.37 -1.34 5.39
CA ARG A 538 -17.49 -1.28 6.85
C ARG A 538 -16.81 -0.05 7.49
N ALA A 539 -16.16 0.79 6.68
CA ALA A 539 -15.58 2.07 7.09
C ALA A 539 -16.54 3.27 6.88
N ARG A 540 -17.83 3.01 6.62
CA ARG A 540 -18.90 4.01 6.46
C ARG A 540 -19.85 3.97 7.62
#